data_AF-A0A8T7INW9-F1
#
_entry.id   AF-A0A8T7INW9-F1
#
_cell.length_a   1.000
_cell.length_b   1.000
_cell.length_c   1.000
_cell.angle_alpha   90.00
_cell.angle_beta   90.00
_cell.angle_gamma   90.00
#
_symmetry.space_group_name_H-M   'P 1'
#
loop_
_entity.id
_entity.type
_entity.pdbx_description
1 polymer ?
#
loop_
_entity_poly.entity_id
_entity_poly.type
_entity_poly.pdbx_seq_one_letter_code
_entity_poly.pdbx_strand_id
1 'polypeptide(L)'
;TNHLDLEVRHALTMAIQQFEGAVILVSHDQYLLNNSVDEFYLVNQGVVKPYDGSLPEYLAWLRSSASGDTTATKPATSNDKKKQRQDAANLRAAQAPIRKRIKQIDTALEKANQQKESLEEVLADTQLYTTDPDRVASVSKQYSEIKDEIEMLELEWLELSEQLEA
;
A
#
# COMPACT_ATOMS: atom_id res chain seq x y z
N THR A 1 15.34 -6.69 8.26
CA THR A 1 16.09 -6.75 6.99
C THR A 1 15.23 -7.31 5.86
N ASN A 2 14.07 -6.69 5.64
CA ASN A 2 13.24 -6.97 4.46
C ASN A 2 13.09 -5.64 3.71
N HIS A 3 14.20 -5.15 3.15
CA HIS A 3 14.21 -4.10 2.12
C HIS A 3 13.88 -4.79 0.79
N LEU A 4 12.61 -5.14 0.57
CA LEU A 4 12.11 -5.21 -0.80
C LEU A 4 11.60 -3.82 -1.15
N ASP A 5 12.58 -2.96 -1.46
CA ASP A 5 12.39 -1.61 -1.97
C ASP A 5 11.45 -1.65 -3.16
N LEU A 6 10.62 -0.61 -3.24
CA LEU A 6 9.66 -0.33 -4.30
C LEU A 6 10.23 -0.62 -5.71
N GLU A 7 11.52 -0.37 -5.92
CA GLU A 7 12.25 -0.62 -7.17
C GLU A 7 12.33 -2.11 -7.54
N VAL A 8 12.57 -3.01 -6.57
CA VAL A 8 12.66 -4.45 -6.84
C VAL A 8 11.28 -5.03 -7.18
N ARG A 9 10.23 -4.51 -6.54
CA ARG A 9 8.82 -4.88 -6.86
C ARG A 9 8.42 -4.42 -8.26
N HIS A 10 8.81 -3.20 -8.64
CA HIS A 10 8.56 -2.68 -9.98
C HIS A 10 9.34 -3.49 -11.04
N ALA A 11 10.62 -3.79 -10.78
CA ALA A 11 11.44 -4.62 -11.67
C ALA A 11 10.88 -6.04 -11.81
N LEU A 12 10.38 -6.65 -10.72
CA LEU A 12 9.75 -7.97 -10.75
C LEU A 12 8.46 -7.97 -11.56
N THR A 13 7.61 -6.95 -11.38
CA THR A 13 6.36 -6.78 -12.14
C THR A 13 6.66 -6.69 -13.63
N MET A 14 7.62 -5.84 -14.02
CA MET A 14 8.02 -5.70 -15.42
C MET A 14 8.63 -6.98 -15.99
N ALA A 15 9.44 -7.70 -15.20
CA ALA A 15 10.04 -8.96 -15.62
C ALA A 15 8.99 -10.06 -15.86
N ILE A 16 7.94 -10.12 -15.03
CA ILE A 16 6.83 -11.06 -15.20
C ILE A 16 6.00 -10.68 -16.44
N GLN A 17 5.70 -9.40 -16.65
CA GLN A 17 4.96 -8.93 -17.84
C GLN A 17 5.71 -9.20 -19.15
N GLN A 18 7.05 -9.18 -19.14
CA GLN A 18 7.88 -9.40 -20.33
C GLN A 18 8.20 -10.88 -20.60
N PHE A 19 7.81 -11.78 -19.69
CA PHE A 19 8.12 -13.20 -19.80
C PHE A 19 7.15 -13.91 -20.76
N GLU A 20 7.67 -14.54 -21.81
CA GLU A 20 6.87 -15.19 -22.88
C GLU A 20 6.34 -16.59 -22.48
N GLY A 21 6.55 -17.04 -21.25
CA GLY A 21 6.08 -18.33 -20.74
C GLY A 21 4.91 -18.22 -19.74
N ALA A 22 4.30 -19.35 -19.41
CA ALA A 22 3.26 -19.39 -18.38
C ALA A 22 3.88 -19.37 -16.97
N VAL A 23 3.41 -18.46 -16.11
CA VAL A 23 3.85 -18.32 -14.72
C VAL A 23 2.67 -18.54 -13.78
N ILE A 24 2.84 -19.40 -12.77
CA ILE A 24 1.87 -19.56 -11.69
C ILE A 24 2.38 -18.76 -10.50
N LEU A 25 1.64 -17.72 -10.14
CA LEU A 25 1.99 -16.82 -9.05
C LEU A 25 1.06 -17.04 -7.85
N VAL A 26 1.64 -17.32 -6.69
CA VAL A 26 0.94 -17.36 -5.41
C VAL A 26 1.53 -16.27 -4.52
N SER A 27 0.75 -15.22 -4.28
CA SER A 27 1.20 -14.06 -3.50
C SER A 27 0.07 -13.55 -2.62
N HIS A 28 0.45 -12.88 -1.54
CA HIS A 28 -0.47 -12.10 -0.70
C HIS A 28 -0.48 -10.61 -1.07
N ASP A 29 0.42 -10.18 -1.97
CA ASP A 29 0.53 -8.81 -2.44
C ASP A 29 -0.49 -8.53 -3.56
N GLN A 30 -1.52 -7.74 -3.24
CA GLN A 30 -2.59 -7.41 -4.16
C GLN A 30 -2.12 -6.55 -5.34
N TYR A 31 -1.11 -5.70 -5.13
CA TYR A 31 -0.57 -4.83 -6.19
C TYR A 31 0.16 -5.66 -7.24
N LEU A 32 0.97 -6.64 -6.80
CA LEU A 32 1.66 -7.56 -7.70
C LEU A 32 0.65 -8.41 -8.48
N LEU A 33 -0.37 -8.96 -7.82
CA LEU A 33 -1.39 -9.79 -8.44
C LEU A 33 -2.23 -9.01 -9.46
N ASN A 34 -2.64 -7.79 -9.13
CA ASN A 34 -3.46 -6.97 -10.04
C ASN A 34 -2.71 -6.49 -11.28
N ASN A 35 -1.39 -6.31 -11.18
CA ASN A 35 -0.59 -5.75 -12.27
C ASN A 35 0.17 -6.80 -13.10
N SER A 36 0.23 -8.07 -12.65
CA SER A 36 1.09 -9.09 -13.28
C SER A 36 0.36 -10.37 -13.72
N VAL A 37 -0.94 -10.51 -13.44
CA VAL A 37 -1.69 -11.75 -13.67
C VAL A 37 -2.86 -11.50 -14.61
N ASP A 38 -2.98 -12.36 -15.63
CA ASP A 38 -4.06 -12.28 -16.63
C ASP A 38 -5.34 -13.03 -16.20
N GLU A 39 -5.19 -14.14 -15.46
CA GLU A 39 -6.31 -14.98 -15.01
C GLU A 39 -6.18 -15.36 -13.53
N PHE A 40 -7.27 -15.26 -12.79
CA PHE A 40 -7.33 -15.73 -11.40
C PHE A 40 -7.92 -17.13 -11.31
N TYR A 41 -7.36 -17.95 -10.44
CA TYR A 41 -7.89 -19.27 -10.11
C TYR A 41 -8.20 -19.34 -8.62
N LEU A 42 -9.44 -19.68 -8.30
CA LEU A 42 -9.91 -19.84 -6.93
C LEU A 42 -9.84 -21.31 -6.52
N VAL A 43 -9.09 -21.57 -5.45
CA VAL A 43 -9.05 -22.87 -4.77
C VAL A 43 -9.99 -22.83 -3.57
N ASN A 44 -11.12 -23.52 -3.66
CA ASN A 44 -12.05 -23.65 -2.54
C ASN A 44 -12.62 -25.08 -2.46
N GLN A 45 -12.78 -25.60 -1.24
CA GLN A 45 -13.32 -26.94 -0.98
C GLN A 45 -12.64 -28.06 -1.79
N GLY A 46 -11.33 -27.96 -1.99
CA GLY A 46 -10.53 -28.95 -2.74
C GLY A 46 -10.72 -28.93 -4.26
N VAL A 47 -11.40 -27.92 -4.81
CA VAL A 47 -11.61 -27.76 -6.26
C VAL A 47 -11.01 -26.43 -6.72
N VAL A 48 -10.33 -26.44 -7.86
CA VAL A 48 -9.78 -25.25 -8.52
C VAL A 48 -10.73 -24.83 -9.64
N LYS A 49 -11.16 -23.56 -9.66
CA LYS A 49 -12.01 -23.00 -10.72
C LYS A 49 -11.45 -21.67 -11.22
N PRO A 50 -11.55 -21.37 -12.53
CA PRO A 50 -11.29 -20.04 -13.05
C PRO A 50 -12.19 -19.02 -12.37
N TYR A 51 -11.65 -17.84 -12.09
CA TYR A 51 -12.35 -16.74 -11.44
C TYR A 51 -12.26 -15.49 -12.32
N ASP A 52 -13.40 -15.13 -12.91
CA ASP A 52 -13.51 -13.96 -13.82
C ASP A 52 -13.75 -12.64 -13.06
N GLY A 53 -13.72 -12.67 -11.73
CA GLY A 53 -13.92 -11.49 -10.89
C GLY A 53 -12.61 -10.78 -10.56
N SER A 54 -12.72 -9.53 -10.14
CA SER A 54 -11.57 -8.77 -9.63
C SER A 54 -11.22 -9.18 -8.20
N LEU A 55 -9.95 -9.04 -7.80
CA LEU A 55 -9.50 -9.32 -6.42
C LEU A 55 -10.39 -8.67 -5.33
N PRO A 56 -10.84 -7.41 -5.48
CA PRO A 56 -11.76 -6.79 -4.53
C PRO A 56 -13.13 -7.47 -4.44
N GLU A 57 -13.66 -7.99 -5.55
CA GLU A 57 -14.91 -8.74 -5.58
C GLU A 57 -14.75 -10.11 -4.91
N TYR A 58 -13.58 -10.73 -5.05
CA TYR A 58 -13.27 -11.98 -4.35
C TYR A 58 -13.24 -11.77 -2.83
N LEU A 59 -12.61 -10.69 -2.36
CA LEU A 59 -12.60 -10.34 -0.94
C LEU A 59 -14.01 -10.05 -0.40
N ALA A 60 -14.85 -9.38 -1.19
CA ALA A 60 -16.26 -9.16 -0.84
C ALA A 60 -17.05 -10.48 -0.78
N TRP A 61 -16.81 -11.40 -1.73
CA TRP A 61 -17.40 -12.73 -1.74
C TRP A 61 -16.92 -13.60 -0.55
N LEU A 62 -15.65 -13.50 -0.17
CA LEU A 62 -15.10 -14.22 0.98
C LEU A 62 -15.67 -13.70 2.31
N ARG A 63 -15.80 -12.38 2.46
CA ARG A 63 -16.42 -11.74 3.64
C ARG A 63 -17.90 -12.08 3.78
N SER A 64 -18.62 -12.21 2.65
CA SER A 64 -20.03 -12.61 2.66
C SER A 64 -20.22 -14.11 2.88
N SER A 65 -19.31 -14.96 2.38
CA SER A 65 -19.39 -16.42 2.58
C SER A 65 -18.92 -16.90 3.96
N ALA A 66 -18.07 -16.14 4.66
CA ALA A 66 -17.75 -16.36 6.08
C ALA A 66 -18.96 -16.09 7.02
N SER A 67 -19.91 -15.27 6.56
CA SER A 67 -21.20 -15.03 7.20
C SER A 67 -22.21 -16.02 6.63
N GLY A 68 -22.10 -17.31 7.01
CA GLY A 68 -22.76 -18.43 6.36
C GLY A 68 -24.18 -18.17 5.87
N ASP A 69 -24.36 -18.01 4.56
CA ASP A 69 -25.62 -18.24 3.87
C ASP A 69 -25.34 -18.72 2.45
N THR A 70 -25.22 -20.03 2.30
CA THR A 70 -25.45 -20.69 1.03
C THR A 70 -26.96 -20.73 0.82
N THR A 71 -27.55 -19.78 0.09
CA THR A 71 -28.62 -20.07 -0.89
C THR A 71 -29.13 -18.83 -1.64
N ALA A 72 -29.39 -19.09 -2.93
CA ALA A 72 -30.45 -18.49 -3.75
C ALA A 72 -30.33 -17.03 -4.20
N THR A 73 -29.94 -16.91 -5.47
CA THR A 73 -30.41 -15.93 -6.44
C THR A 73 -31.88 -15.51 -6.20
N LYS A 74 -32.10 -14.32 -5.64
CA LYS A 74 -33.38 -13.59 -5.72
C LYS A 74 -33.10 -12.17 -6.22
N PRO A 75 -33.97 -11.61 -7.08
CA PRO A 75 -33.78 -10.25 -7.59
C PRO A 75 -33.97 -9.26 -6.44
N ALA A 76 -32.91 -8.51 -6.12
CA ALA A 76 -32.90 -7.53 -5.04
C ALA A 76 -34.01 -6.49 -5.23
N THR A 77 -34.85 -6.32 -4.20
CA THR A 77 -35.93 -5.33 -4.20
C THR A 77 -35.37 -3.90 -4.05
N SER A 78 -36.13 -2.90 -4.49
CA SER A 78 -35.77 -1.47 -4.47
C SER A 78 -35.26 -0.97 -3.09
N ASN A 79 -35.69 -1.60 -2.00
CA ASN A 79 -35.30 -1.23 -0.64
C ASN A 79 -33.87 -1.69 -0.28
N ASP A 80 -33.39 -2.80 -0.84
CA ASP A 80 -32.03 -3.32 -0.63
C ASP A 80 -30.97 -2.45 -1.32
N LYS A 81 -31.28 -1.94 -2.52
CA LYS A 81 -30.40 -1.00 -3.24
C LYS A 81 -30.21 0.32 -2.49
N LYS A 82 -31.23 0.79 -1.76
CA LYS A 82 -31.15 2.04 -0.99
C LYS A 82 -30.28 1.87 0.26
N LYS A 83 -30.45 0.75 0.99
CA LYS A 83 -29.59 0.39 2.13
C LYS A 83 -28.14 0.17 1.71
N GLN A 84 -27.88 -0.61 0.66
CA GLN A 84 -26.52 -0.82 0.12
C GLN A 84 -25.81 0.49 -0.25
N ARG A 85 -26.55 1.44 -0.82
CA ARG A 85 -25.99 2.75 -1.20
C ARG A 85 -25.68 3.63 0.02
N GLN A 86 -26.47 3.50 1.09
CA GLN A 86 -26.21 4.17 2.38
C GLN A 86 -25.05 3.53 3.14
N ASP A 87 -24.97 2.20 3.18
CA ASP A 87 -23.87 1.49 3.82
C ASP A 87 -22.54 1.76 3.10
N ALA A 88 -22.53 1.76 1.76
CA ALA A 88 -21.37 2.16 0.97
C ALA A 88 -20.97 3.63 1.15
N ALA A 89 -21.95 4.53 1.38
CA ALA A 89 -21.67 5.93 1.66
C ALA A 89 -21.06 6.12 3.07
N ASN A 90 -21.55 5.38 4.06
CA ASN A 90 -21.02 5.39 5.41
C ASN A 90 -19.59 4.82 5.47
N LEU A 91 -19.32 3.73 4.73
CA LEU A 91 -17.96 3.16 4.62
C LEU A 91 -16.98 4.16 3.99
N ARG A 92 -17.39 4.82 2.89
CA ARG A 92 -16.56 5.87 2.26
C ARG A 92 -16.34 7.07 3.17
N ALA A 93 -17.35 7.47 3.96
CA ALA A 93 -17.22 8.55 4.92
C ALA A 93 -16.27 8.20 6.05
N ALA A 94 -16.27 6.94 6.52
CA ALA A 94 -15.33 6.45 7.53
C ALA A 94 -13.89 6.36 7.02
N GLN A 95 -13.68 6.00 5.74
CA GLN A 95 -12.35 5.89 5.13
C GLN A 95 -11.79 7.24 4.61
N ALA A 96 -12.65 8.24 4.36
CA ALA A 96 -12.25 9.56 3.89
C ALA A 96 -11.20 10.27 4.79
N PRO A 97 -11.33 10.30 6.13
CA PRO A 97 -10.32 10.92 6.99
C PRO A 97 -8.97 10.19 6.93
N ILE A 98 -8.98 8.84 6.87
CA ILE A 98 -7.77 8.02 6.75
C ILE A 98 -7.03 8.33 5.45
N ARG A 99 -7.75 8.32 4.31
CA ARG A 99 -7.19 8.70 2.99
C ARG A 99 -6.61 10.11 2.98
N LYS A 100 -7.29 11.05 3.66
CA LYS A 100 -6.81 12.43 3.78
C LYS A 100 -5.51 12.50 4.59
N ARG A 101 -5.41 11.74 5.68
CA ARG A 101 -4.22 11.70 6.53
C ARG A 101 -3.03 11.06 5.81
N ILE A 102 -3.24 9.94 5.11
CA ILE A 102 -2.23 9.31 4.24
C ILE A 102 -1.65 10.34 3.27
N LYS A 103 -2.51 11.07 2.54
CA LYS A 103 -2.05 12.11 1.60
C LYS A 103 -1.24 13.24 2.27
N GLN A 104 -1.58 13.61 3.50
CA GLN A 104 -0.82 14.59 4.27
C GLN A 104 0.56 14.06 4.66
N ILE A 105 0.62 12.78 5.05
CA ILE A 105 1.87 12.10 5.38
C ILE A 105 2.75 11.98 4.13
N ASP A 106 2.20 11.61 2.97
CA ASP A 106 2.96 11.57 1.71
C ASP A 106 3.63 12.93 1.41
N THR A 107 2.88 14.02 1.57
CA THR A 107 3.41 15.38 1.35
C THR A 107 4.46 15.77 2.38
N ALA A 108 4.33 15.28 3.62
CA ALA A 108 5.30 15.54 4.69
C ALA A 108 6.60 14.73 4.45
N LEU A 109 6.49 13.45 4.07
CA LEU A 109 7.60 12.58 3.71
C LEU A 109 8.40 13.14 2.53
N GLU A 110 7.73 13.65 1.50
CA GLU A 110 8.41 14.27 0.36
C GLU A 110 9.24 15.48 0.79
N LYS A 111 8.70 16.35 1.65
CA LYS A 111 9.44 17.49 2.20
C LYS A 111 10.59 17.08 3.10
N ALA A 112 10.37 16.12 4.01
CA ALA A 112 11.38 15.63 4.92
C ALA A 112 12.54 14.96 4.15
N ASN A 113 12.25 14.20 3.10
CA ASN A 113 13.28 13.62 2.25
C ASN A 113 14.07 14.68 1.45
N GLN A 114 13.42 15.73 0.92
CA GLN A 114 14.12 16.85 0.29
C GLN A 114 15.06 17.56 1.28
N GLN A 115 14.61 17.76 2.52
CA GLN A 115 15.45 18.33 3.58
C GLN A 115 16.62 17.41 3.93
N LYS A 116 16.36 16.11 4.05
CA LYS A 116 17.40 15.08 4.27
C LYS A 116 18.49 15.15 3.20
N GLU A 117 18.10 15.17 1.93
CA GLU A 117 19.02 15.24 0.79
C GLU A 117 19.86 16.52 0.83
N SER A 118 19.24 17.68 1.12
CA SER A 118 19.98 18.94 1.27
C SER A 118 21.01 18.91 2.40
N LEU A 119 20.72 18.21 3.51
CA LEU A 119 21.66 18.05 4.62
C LEU A 119 22.76 17.04 4.27
N GLU A 120 22.44 15.98 3.52
CA GLU A 120 23.42 15.01 3.02
C GLU A 120 24.42 15.66 2.07
N GLU A 121 23.98 16.57 1.19
CA GLU A 121 24.89 17.36 0.35
C GLU A 121 25.86 18.21 1.17
N VAL A 122 25.37 18.85 2.23
CA VAL A 122 26.20 19.66 3.14
C VAL A 122 27.18 18.77 3.91
N LEU A 123 26.74 17.60 4.38
CA LEU A 123 27.60 16.64 5.08
C LEU A 123 28.58 15.92 4.16
N ALA A 124 28.34 15.89 2.85
CA ALA A 124 29.25 15.31 1.86
C ALA A 124 30.45 16.22 1.55
N ASP A 125 30.37 17.52 1.88
CA ASP A 125 31.49 18.45 1.72
C ASP A 125 32.61 18.14 2.71
N THR A 126 33.69 17.55 2.21
CA THR A 126 34.86 17.17 3.01
C THR A 126 35.58 18.38 3.61
N GLN A 127 35.47 19.57 3.00
CA GLN A 127 36.09 20.79 3.54
C GLN A 127 35.36 21.32 4.78
N LEU A 128 34.06 21.05 4.91
CA LEU A 128 33.26 21.50 6.04
C LEU A 128 33.80 20.99 7.39
N TYR A 129 34.26 19.73 7.43
CA TYR A 129 34.82 19.09 8.62
C TYR A 129 36.11 19.73 9.15
N THR A 130 36.85 20.43 8.28
CA THR A 130 38.09 21.12 8.68
C THR A 130 37.84 22.59 8.99
N THR A 131 36.84 23.20 8.35
CA THR A 131 36.60 24.64 8.36
C THR A 131 35.62 25.06 9.46
N ASP A 132 34.62 24.24 9.76
CA ASP A 132 33.58 24.56 10.75
C ASP A 132 32.99 23.28 11.42
N PRO A 133 33.69 22.72 12.42
CA PRO A 133 33.26 21.51 13.12
C PRO A 133 31.94 21.66 13.88
N ASP A 134 31.63 22.86 14.39
CA ASP A 134 30.37 23.14 15.11
C ASP A 134 29.18 23.07 14.16
N ARG A 135 29.34 23.58 12.93
CA ARG A 135 28.33 23.44 11.89
C ARG A 135 28.10 21.98 11.51
N VAL A 136 29.15 21.16 11.38
CA VAL A 136 29.01 19.71 11.15
C VAL A 136 28.17 19.05 12.24
N ALA A 137 28.45 19.35 13.51
CA ALA A 137 27.69 18.79 14.63
C ALA A 137 26.21 19.20 14.58
N SER A 138 25.92 20.47 14.24
CA SER A 138 24.55 20.97 14.11
C SER A 138 23.77 20.32 12.96
N VAL A 139 24.41 20.17 11.79
CA VAL A 139 23.81 19.55 10.60
C VAL A 139 23.61 18.06 10.83
N SER A 140 24.56 17.38 11.48
CA SER A 140 24.43 15.96 11.84
C SER A 140 23.26 15.71 12.81
N LYS A 141 23.04 16.64 13.76
CA LYS A 141 21.89 16.58 14.68
C LYS A 141 20.56 16.74 13.93
N GLN A 142 20.46 17.75 13.07
CA GLN A 142 19.26 17.98 12.24
C GLN A 142 18.99 16.79 11.30
N TYR A 143 20.04 16.19 10.74
CA TYR A 143 19.93 15.01 9.90
C TYR A 143 19.35 13.82 10.67
N SER A 144 19.79 13.59 11.91
CA SER A 144 19.22 12.56 12.77
C SER A 144 17.75 12.84 13.10
N GLU A 145 17.41 14.09 13.44
CA GLU A 145 16.03 14.48 13.76
C GLU A 145 15.08 14.29 12.57
N ILE A 146 15.52 14.65 11.35
CA ILE A 146 14.74 14.43 10.13
C ILE A 146 14.59 12.94 9.81
N LYS A 147 15.63 12.13 10.05
CA LYS A 147 15.52 10.67 9.91
C LYS A 147 14.48 10.08 10.87
N ASP A 148 14.53 10.48 12.13
CA ASP A 148 13.55 10.03 13.13
C ASP A 148 12.13 10.48 12.75
N GLU A 149 11.97 11.69 12.21
CA GLU A 149 10.69 12.18 11.69
C GLU A 149 10.18 11.36 10.50
N ILE A 150 11.05 11.03 9.54
CA ILE A 150 10.70 10.16 8.41
C ILE A 150 10.23 8.80 8.91
N GLU A 151 10.96 8.16 9.82
CA GLU A 151 10.60 6.86 10.39
C GLU A 151 9.23 6.89 11.08
N MET A 152 8.94 7.94 11.86
CA MET A 152 7.63 8.11 12.50
C MET A 152 6.50 8.30 11.48
N LEU A 153 6.73 9.09 10.44
CA LEU A 153 5.75 9.33 9.38
C LEU A 153 5.49 8.05 8.57
N GLU A 154 6.52 7.27 8.26
CA GLU A 154 6.41 5.97 7.58
C GLU A 154 5.61 4.96 8.41
N LEU A 155 5.85 4.92 9.72
CA LEU A 155 5.11 4.05 10.63
C LEU A 155 3.63 4.45 10.71
N GLU A 156 3.33 5.74 10.85
CA GLU A 156 1.95 6.24 10.84
C GLU A 156 1.26 5.94 9.49
N TRP A 157 1.98 6.11 8.38
CA TRP A 157 1.47 5.78 7.04
C TRP A 157 1.10 4.30 6.93
N LEU A 158 1.95 3.42 7.44
CA LEU A 158 1.74 1.97 7.43
C LEU A 158 0.49 1.58 8.24
N GLU A 159 0.37 2.08 9.47
CA GLU A 159 -0.79 1.82 10.34
C GLU A 159 -2.10 2.29 9.71
N LEU A 160 -2.12 3.49 9.11
CA LEU A 160 -3.30 4.04 8.45
C LEU A 160 -3.65 3.28 7.17
N SER A 161 -2.65 2.79 6.45
CA SER A 161 -2.85 1.96 5.25
C SER A 161 -3.45 0.60 5.62
N GLU A 162 -2.97 -0.03 6.69
CA GLU A 162 -3.55 -1.28 7.22
C GLU A 162 -5.01 -1.08 7.66
N GLN A 163 -5.32 0.03 8.34
CA GLN A 163 -6.70 0.37 8.72
C GLN A 163 -7.63 0.59 7.52
N LEU A 164 -7.08 0.99 6.37
CA LEU A 164 -7.85 1.19 5.14
C LEU A 164 -8.16 -0.15 4.43
N GLU A 165 -7.27 -1.12 4.58
CA GLU A 165 -7.40 -2.48 4.01
C GLU A 165 -8.27 -3.43 4.85
N ALA A 166 -8.34 -3.22 6.17
CA ALA A 166 -9.22 -3.95 7.10
C ALA A 166 -10.71 -3.73 6.77
#